data_AF-A0A7S1HH33-F1
#
_entry.id   AF-A0A7S1HH33-F1
#
_cell.length_a   1.000
_cell.length_b   1.000
_cell.length_c   1.000
_cell.angle_alpha   90.00
_cell.angle_beta   90.00
_cell.angle_gamma   90.00
#
_symmetry.space_group_name_H-M   'P 1'
#
loop_
_entity.id
_entity.type
_entity.pdbx_description
1 polymer ?
#
loop_
_entity_poly.entity_id
_entity_poly.type
_entity_poly.pdbx_seq_one_letter_code
_entity_poly.pdbx_strand_id
1 'polypeptide(L)'
;GESEAILSKLRSKLRLRLSSPDTPPDDHHEAASLLLQLGEALPEVREEYIKVRRARLEGAAAPHPPSGGGKGGLEGDDGPLSLKLLNETKDLVLSYHELFLNPPVRPPSAP
;
A
#
# COMPACT_ATOMS: atom_id res chain seq x y z
N GLY A 1 -24.93 6.31 19.31
CA GLY A 1 -24.54 5.71 20.61
C GLY A 1 -23.02 5.75 20.79
N GLU A 2 -22.50 5.46 22.00
CA GLU A 2 -21.05 5.47 22.28
C GLU A 2 -20.25 4.56 21.33
N SER A 3 -20.81 3.39 20.97
CA SER A 3 -20.22 2.46 20.02
C SER A 3 -20.03 3.06 18.62
N GLU A 4 -21.00 3.85 18.14
CA GLU A 4 -20.88 4.53 16.83
C GLU A 4 -19.81 5.62 16.86
N ALA A 5 -19.67 6.32 17.99
CA ALA A 5 -18.62 7.31 18.17
C ALA A 5 -17.22 6.66 18.17
N ILE A 6 -17.07 5.47 18.77
CA ILE A 6 -15.83 4.70 18.72
C ILE A 6 -15.53 4.23 17.30
N LEU A 7 -16.51 3.66 16.60
CA LEU A 7 -16.34 3.20 15.21
C LEU A 7 -15.99 4.35 14.27
N SER A 8 -16.61 5.51 14.44
CA SER A 8 -16.29 6.72 13.68
C SER A 8 -14.84 7.17 13.90
N LYS A 9 -14.37 7.21 15.16
CA LYS A 9 -12.97 7.53 15.48
C LYS A 9 -12.00 6.50 14.91
N LEU A 10 -12.34 5.21 14.96
CA LEU A 10 -11.53 4.14 14.39
C LEU A 10 -11.40 4.30 12.87
N ARG A 11 -12.52 4.47 12.16
CA ARG A 11 -12.53 4.72 10.70
C ARG A 11 -11.66 5.91 10.33
N SER A 12 -11.78 7.02 11.06
CA SER A 12 -10.97 8.22 10.81
C SER A 12 -9.47 7.95 10.95
N LYS A 13 -9.06 7.23 11.99
CA LYS A 13 -7.64 6.85 12.18
C LYS A 13 -7.13 5.90 11.11
N LEU A 14 -7.95 4.94 10.68
CA LEU A 14 -7.57 4.00 9.64
C LEU A 14 -7.44 4.69 8.27
N ARG A 15 -8.34 5.62 7.94
CA ARG A 15 -8.24 6.45 6.71
C ARG A 15 -6.97 7.32 6.72
N LEU A 16 -6.61 7.90 7.86
CA LEU A 16 -5.34 8.64 8.00
C LEU A 16 -4.11 7.75 7.72
N ARG A 17 -4.14 6.50 8.18
CA ARG A 17 -3.07 5.52 7.88
C ARG A 17 -3.09 5.11 6.41
N LEU A 18 -4.28 4.88 5.84
CA LEU A 18 -4.45 4.44 4.45
C LEU A 18 -3.99 5.51 3.44
N SER A 19 -4.14 6.79 3.75
CA SER A 19 -3.74 7.91 2.88
C SER A 19 -2.30 8.37 3.08
N SER A 20 -1.60 7.89 4.11
CA SER A 20 -0.26 8.37 4.46
C SER A 20 0.86 7.57 3.78
N PRO A 21 1.73 8.20 2.98
CA PRO A 21 2.87 7.53 2.36
C PRO A 21 3.91 7.07 3.39
N ASP A 22 3.96 7.69 4.56
CA ASP A 22 4.92 7.38 5.64
C ASP A 22 4.48 6.18 6.51
N THR A 23 3.23 5.73 6.37
CA THR A 23 2.74 4.55 7.10
C THR A 23 3.51 3.30 6.66
N PRO A 24 4.06 2.47 7.55
CA PRO A 24 4.74 1.23 7.15
C PRO A 24 3.86 0.34 6.23
N PRO A 25 4.42 -0.43 5.29
CA PRO A 25 3.65 -1.29 4.39
C PRO A 25 2.67 -2.22 5.11
N ASP A 26 3.08 -2.83 6.22
CA ASP A 26 2.26 -3.73 7.03
C ASP A 26 1.08 -2.97 7.68
N ASP A 27 1.34 -1.82 8.29
CA ASP A 27 0.31 -0.96 8.88
C ASP A 27 -0.67 -0.41 7.83
N HIS A 28 -0.17 -0.15 6.61
CA HIS A 28 -0.97 0.32 5.47
C HIS A 28 -1.89 -0.79 4.96
N HIS A 29 -1.39 -2.02 4.88
CA HIS A 29 -2.18 -3.21 4.59
C HIS A 29 -3.25 -3.45 5.67
N GLU A 30 -2.87 -3.43 6.93
CA GLU A 30 -3.79 -3.63 8.05
C GLU A 30 -4.91 -2.58 8.06
N ALA A 31 -4.56 -1.30 7.80
CA ALA A 31 -5.55 -0.24 7.71
C ALA A 31 -6.60 -0.49 6.62
N ALA A 32 -6.17 -0.92 5.43
CA ALA A 32 -7.07 -1.28 4.34
C ALA A 32 -7.97 -2.47 4.71
N SER A 33 -7.39 -3.53 5.27
CA SER A 33 -8.11 -4.72 5.71
C SER A 33 -9.20 -4.39 6.73
N LEU A 34 -8.87 -3.61 7.77
CA LEU A 34 -9.82 -3.20 8.79
C LEU A 34 -10.94 -2.31 8.24
N LEU A 35 -10.64 -1.39 7.31
CA LEU A 35 -11.68 -0.57 6.66
C LEU A 35 -12.66 -1.45 5.87
N LEU A 36 -12.16 -2.44 5.12
CA LEU A 36 -13.01 -3.40 4.41
C LEU A 36 -13.88 -4.23 5.38
N GLN A 37 -13.31 -4.69 6.50
CA GLN A 37 -14.05 -5.41 7.53
C GLN A 37 -15.16 -4.56 8.16
N LEU A 38 -14.89 -3.27 8.37
CA LEU A 38 -15.83 -2.25 8.86
C LEU A 38 -16.92 -1.87 7.84
N GLY A 39 -16.89 -2.45 6.65
CA GLY A 39 -17.91 -2.27 5.60
C GLY A 39 -17.71 -1.04 4.73
N GLU A 40 -16.51 -0.47 4.70
CA GLU A 40 -16.17 0.59 3.74
C GLU A 40 -16.23 0.06 2.31
N ALA A 41 -16.58 0.94 1.37
CA ALA A 41 -16.73 0.55 -0.02
C ALA A 41 -15.39 0.10 -0.62
N LEU A 42 -15.35 -1.13 -1.16
CA LEU A 42 -14.16 -1.70 -1.78
C LEU A 42 -13.51 -0.77 -2.82
N PRO A 43 -14.27 -0.10 -3.72
CA PRO A 43 -13.68 0.83 -4.69
C PRO A 43 -12.90 1.98 -4.04
N GLU A 44 -13.42 2.55 -2.95
CA GLU A 44 -12.80 3.69 -2.25
C GLU A 44 -11.51 3.29 -1.54
N VAL A 45 -11.56 2.19 -0.78
CA VAL A 45 -10.38 1.67 -0.08
C VAL A 45 -9.29 1.29 -1.09
N ARG A 46 -9.67 0.65 -2.20
CA ARG A 46 -8.75 0.25 -3.27
C ARG A 46 -8.08 1.45 -3.93
N GLU A 47 -8.84 2.49 -4.26
CA GLU A 47 -8.30 3.69 -4.90
C GLU A 47 -7.27 4.38 -4.00
N GLU A 48 -7.62 4.59 -2.72
CA GLU A 48 -6.74 5.23 -1.74
C GLU A 48 -5.48 4.38 -1.47
N TYR A 49 -5.64 3.06 -1.35
CA TYR A 49 -4.54 2.12 -1.21
C TYR A 49 -3.56 2.20 -2.38
N ILE A 50 -4.06 2.09 -3.62
CA ILE A 50 -3.23 2.13 -4.83
C ILE A 50 -2.53 3.48 -4.98
N LYS A 51 -3.20 4.59 -4.65
CA LYS A 51 -2.62 5.92 -4.71
C LYS A 51 -1.34 6.01 -3.85
N VAL A 52 -1.41 5.54 -2.61
CA VAL A 52 -0.24 5.55 -1.71
C VAL A 52 0.85 4.61 -2.19
N ARG A 53 0.50 3.39 -2.61
CA ARG A 53 1.49 2.41 -3.09
C ARG A 53 2.19 2.88 -4.36
N ARG A 54 1.49 3.58 -5.25
CA ARG A 54 2.08 4.20 -6.45
C ARG A 54 3.13 5.24 -6.09
N ALA A 55 2.82 6.14 -5.15
CA ALA A 55 3.77 7.14 -4.69
C ALA A 55 5.06 6.52 -4.10
N ARG A 56 4.93 5.40 -3.37
CA ARG A 56 6.10 4.65 -2.86
C ARG A 56 6.92 4.02 -3.97
N LEU A 57 6.26 3.42 -4.97
CA LEU A 57 6.93 2.86 -6.14
C LEU A 57 7.68 3.92 -6.94
N GLU A 58 7.07 5.07 -7.18
CA GLU A 58 7.71 6.21 -7.84
C GLU A 58 8.94 6.68 -7.06
N GLY A 59 8.85 6.76 -5.72
CA GLY A 59 9.98 7.08 -4.85
C GLY A 59 11.05 5.97 -4.73
N ALA A 60 10.72 4.73 -5.08
CA ALA A 60 11.67 3.61 -5.14
C ALA A 60 12.35 3.48 -6.51
N ALA A 61 11.69 3.95 -7.57
CA ALA A 61 12.19 4.01 -8.93
C ALA A 61 13.06 5.25 -9.21
N ALA A 62 13.05 6.25 -8.31
CA ALA A 62 13.88 7.43 -8.45
C ALA A 62 15.38 7.05 -8.54
N PRO A 63 16.12 7.56 -9.53
CA PRO A 63 17.52 7.21 -9.74
C PRO A 63 18.35 7.57 -8.51
N HIS A 64 19.21 6.65 -8.07
CA HIS A 64 20.22 6.96 -7.07
C HIS A 64 21.15 8.04 -7.65
N PRO A 65 21.55 9.06 -6.88
CA PRO A 65 22.56 9.99 -7.35
C PRO A 65 23.81 9.18 -7.74
N PRO A 66 24.47 9.52 -8.84
CA PRO A 66 25.66 8.79 -9.28
C PRO A 66 26.67 8.83 -8.14
N SER A 67 26.93 7.67 -7.52
CA SER A 67 28.07 7.50 -6.64
C SER A 67 29.30 7.84 -7.46
N GLY A 68 29.93 8.98 -7.15
CA GLY A 68 31.05 9.50 -7.90
C GLY A 68 32.18 8.48 -7.97
N GLY A 69 32.55 8.11 -9.19
CA GLY A 69 33.78 7.35 -9.46
C GLY A 69 33.61 6.30 -10.54
N GLY A 70 33.91 6.67 -11.79
CA GLY A 70 34.14 5.68 -12.85
C GLY A 70 33.73 6.16 -14.22
N LYS A 71 34.71 6.61 -15.01
CA LYS A 71 34.60 6.76 -16.47
C LYS A 71 34.19 5.43 -17.11
N GLY A 72 33.23 5.48 -18.02
CA GLY A 72 33.21 4.64 -19.22
C GLY A 72 32.04 3.68 -19.32
N GLY A 73 31.42 3.67 -20.51
CA GLY A 73 30.67 2.52 -21.01
C GLY A 73 29.21 2.82 -21.31
N LEU A 74 28.89 2.85 -22.60
CA LEU A 74 27.53 2.85 -23.14
C LEU A 74 26.89 1.49 -22.88
N GLU A 75 25.99 1.36 -21.91
CA GLU A 75 25.03 0.26 -21.82
C GLU A 75 23.68 0.82 -21.38
N GLY A 76 22.61 0.28 -21.96
CA GLY A 76 21.27 0.87 -21.99
C GLY A 76 20.73 1.33 -20.64
N ASP A 77 19.78 2.25 -20.72
CA ASP A 77 18.99 2.88 -19.65
C ASP A 77 18.20 1.90 -18.73
N ASP A 78 18.53 0.60 -18.78
CA ASP A 78 18.03 -0.45 -17.90
C ASP A 78 19.11 -0.79 -16.86
N GLY A 79 19.41 0.17 -15.98
CA GLY A 79 20.14 -0.14 -14.76
C GLY A 79 19.42 -1.26 -13.98
N PRO A 80 20.15 -2.13 -13.24
CA PRO A 80 19.52 -3.21 -12.49
C PRO A 80 18.41 -2.66 -11.58
N LEU A 81 17.21 -3.25 -11.66
CA LEU A 81 16.09 -2.92 -10.77
C LEU A 81 16.60 -2.81 -9.34
N SER A 82 16.39 -1.67 -8.70
CA SER A 82 16.84 -1.49 -7.32
C SER A 82 16.16 -2.53 -6.43
N LEU A 83 16.89 -3.09 -5.47
CA LEU A 83 16.31 -4.04 -4.50
C LEU A 83 15.09 -3.43 -3.79
N LYS A 84 15.12 -2.11 -3.58
CA LYS A 84 14.01 -1.33 -3.03
C LYS A 84 12.77 -1.39 -3.93
N LEU A 85 12.93 -1.14 -5.23
CA LEU A 85 11.82 -1.20 -6.20
C LEU A 85 11.25 -2.62 -6.32
N LEU A 86 12.12 -3.64 -6.33
CA LEU A 86 11.70 -5.04 -6.35
C LEU A 86 10.87 -5.41 -5.11
N ASN A 87 11.34 -5.03 -3.92
CA ASN A 87 10.62 -5.29 -2.66
C ASN A 87 9.27 -4.56 -2.64
N GLU A 88 9.23 -3.27 -2.99
CA GLU A 88 7.98 -2.50 -3.03
C GLU A 88 6.97 -3.08 -4.03
N THR A 89 7.44 -3.55 -5.19
CA THR A 89 6.60 -4.17 -6.22
C THR A 89 6.05 -5.50 -5.74
N LYS A 90 6.90 -6.36 -5.15
CA LYS A 90 6.48 -7.63 -4.56
C LYS A 90 5.41 -7.41 -3.50
N ASP A 91 5.66 -6.50 -2.57
CA ASP A 91 4.75 -6.21 -1.46
C ASP A 91 3.42 -5.67 -1.96
N LEU A 92 3.42 -4.85 -3.02
CA LEU A 92 2.20 -4.35 -3.65
C LEU A 92 1.39 -5.49 -4.25
N VAL A 93 2.02 -6.35 -5.05
CA VAL A 93 1.32 -7.44 -5.74
C VAL A 93 0.70 -8.41 -4.75
N LEU A 94 1.46 -8.82 -3.72
CA LEU A 94 0.96 -9.73 -2.68
C LEU A 94 -0.18 -9.10 -1.88
N SER A 95 0.00 -7.88 -1.38
CA SER A 95 -1.04 -7.20 -0.59
C SER A 95 -2.30 -6.91 -1.41
N TYR A 96 -2.15 -6.53 -2.68
CA TYR A 96 -3.29 -6.26 -3.55
C TYR A 96 -4.09 -7.53 -3.82
N HIS A 97 -3.40 -8.66 -4.03
CA HIS A 97 -4.05 -9.94 -4.24
C HIS A 97 -4.87 -10.35 -3.01
N GLU A 98 -4.29 -10.25 -1.82
CA GLU A 98 -4.96 -10.58 -0.55
C GLU A 98 -6.16 -9.67 -0.25
N LEU A 99 -6.05 -8.37 -0.51
CA LEU A 99 -7.09 -7.41 -0.15
C LEU A 99 -8.24 -7.35 -1.16
N PHE A 100 -7.94 -7.41 -2.46
CA PHE A 100 -8.90 -7.00 -3.50
C PHE A 100 -9.22 -8.08 -4.54
N LEU A 101 -8.36 -9.09 -4.71
CA LEU A 101 -8.59 -10.17 -5.67
C LEU A 101 -9.09 -11.45 -5.01
N ASN A 102 -8.64 -11.72 -3.78
CA ASN A 102 -9.08 -12.83 -2.96
C ASN A 102 -9.41 -12.36 -1.54
N PRO A 103 -10.41 -11.46 -1.38
CA PRO A 103 -10.72 -10.89 -0.08
C PRO A 103 -11.09 -12.02 0.90
N PRO A 104 -10.61 -11.98 2.16
CA PRO A 104 -10.96 -12.98 3.15
C PRO A 104 -12.49 -13.04 3.27
N VAL A 105 -13.05 -14.22 2.98
CA VAL A 105 -14.49 -14.47 3.00
C VAL A 105 -15.01 -14.05 4.37
N ARG A 106 -15.94 -13.08 4.38
CA ARG A 106 -16.64 -12.68 5.61
C ARG A 106 -17.29 -13.94 6.19
N PRO A 107 -17.04 -14.34 7.45
CA PRO A 107 -17.81 -15.43 8.04
C PRO A 107 -19.30 -15.07 7.89
N PRO A 108 -20.16 -16.04 7.48
CA PRO A 108 -21.57 -15.76 7.31
C PRO A 108 -22.09 -15.17 8.62
N SER A 109 -22.76 -14.02 8.52
CA SER A 109 -23.44 -13.41 9.65
C SER A 109 -24.38 -14.46 10.21
N ALA A 110 -24.16 -14.86 11.47
CA ALA A 110 -25.04 -15.79 12.15
C ALA A 110 -26.47 -15.22 12.15
N PRO A 111 -27.50 -16.06 11.92
CA PRO A 111 -28.89 -15.64 11.82
C PRO A 111 -29.43 -15.03 13.11
#